data_AF-A0A5Q2RJ44-F1
#
_entry.id   AF-A0A5Q2RJ44-F1
#
_cell.length_a   1.000
_cell.length_b   1.000
_cell.length_c   1.000
_cell.angle_alpha   90.00
_cell.angle_beta   90.00
_cell.angle_gamma   90.00
#
_symmetry.space_group_name_H-M   'P 1'
#
loop_
_entity.id
_entity.type
_entity.pdbx_description
1 polymer ?
#
loop_
_entity_poly.entity_id
_entity_poly.type
_entity_poly.pdbx_seq_one_letter_code
_entity_poly.pdbx_strand_id
1 'polypeptide(L)'
;MTAPHAGLDPRTPVIVGVGQVDLSNQESPPSASDPLELMAEAIRRAGTDAACDRLVASIESIRVVSILSARHPDPGRLVADRLGIHPADTALSPMGGNSPQSLVSSAALDIAAGRADTVVVTGAEPWRTRQAARRSGVELDWTPVDPDQAPARATGDDLDMSHPAELAHGIAMPVQVYPIFETALRSAAGHEPAEHLDRIAALWARFSDVAATNPYAAVRHRFTAAEIATPGPDNRWIGYPYTKWLVSNDRVDQSAAVVLCSVERAESLGVPRDRWVFPLAGTDTAEALVSRRRDLHRSPAIRVGGRRCLELAGVDVDDVAHLDLYSCFPSAVQIAADELGIGLDRQLTVTGGLTFAGGPWNDYVTHSIAAMVGVLREDPGSLGLVTANGGLISKHAFGLYSTEPPAGGFRHDRPQDAVDAEPGRDAVVEHEGEVTVEAYTVMHGRDGEPTQAIAACLLPDGRRTWATSSDAALMATFVDSEACGRAGRVAGGTLALR
;
A
#
# COMPACT_ATOMS: atom_id res chain seq x y z
N MET A 1 15.06 27.40 -28.83
CA MET A 1 13.65 27.03 -29.03
C MET A 1 13.63 25.63 -29.61
N THR A 2 13.58 24.62 -28.75
CA THR A 2 13.20 23.26 -29.13
C THR A 2 11.79 23.33 -29.72
N ALA A 3 11.55 22.62 -30.82
CA ALA A 3 10.22 22.57 -31.42
C ALA A 3 9.22 22.08 -30.35
N PRO A 4 7.97 22.61 -30.32
CA PRO A 4 6.90 21.97 -29.54
C PRO A 4 6.86 20.49 -29.91
N HIS A 5 6.55 19.61 -28.94
CA HIS A 5 6.52 18.16 -29.16
C HIS A 5 5.38 17.81 -30.12
N ALA A 6 5.62 18.02 -31.42
CA ALA A 6 4.63 18.01 -32.47
C ALA A 6 3.98 16.61 -32.53
N GLY A 7 2.72 16.52 -32.09
CA GLY A 7 1.91 15.31 -32.19
C GLY A 7 1.26 14.85 -30.88
N LEU A 8 1.64 15.39 -29.71
CA LEU A 8 0.95 15.07 -28.46
C LEU A 8 -0.26 15.97 -28.25
N ASP A 9 -1.36 15.38 -27.75
CA ASP A 9 -2.51 16.16 -27.29
C ASP A 9 -2.03 17.09 -26.15
N PRO A 10 -2.25 18.42 -26.25
CA PRO A 10 -1.95 19.40 -25.22
C PRO A 10 -2.45 19.00 -23.82
N ARG A 11 -3.55 18.24 -23.76
CA ARG A 11 -4.19 17.75 -22.52
C ARG A 11 -3.65 16.42 -22.01
N THR A 12 -2.67 15.82 -22.66
CA THR A 12 -2.04 14.58 -22.17
C THR A 12 -1.46 14.82 -20.77
N PRO A 13 -1.86 14.04 -19.74
CA PRO A 13 -1.29 14.16 -18.41
C PRO A 13 0.14 13.62 -18.36
N VAL A 14 1.01 14.31 -17.63
CA VAL A 14 2.41 13.93 -17.46
C VAL A 14 2.87 14.23 -16.02
N ILE A 15 3.55 13.26 -15.40
CA ILE A 15 4.29 13.48 -14.15
C ILE A 15 5.58 14.21 -14.51
N VAL A 16 5.78 15.37 -13.90
CA VAL A 16 6.91 16.27 -14.19
C VAL A 16 7.88 16.42 -13.03
N GLY A 17 7.43 16.16 -11.80
CA GLY A 17 8.24 16.30 -10.60
C GLY A 17 7.80 15.35 -9.50
N VAL A 18 8.77 14.76 -8.82
CA VAL A 18 8.56 13.92 -7.64
C VAL A 18 9.48 14.34 -6.50
N GLY A 19 8.99 14.24 -5.27
CA GLY A 19 9.76 14.61 -4.09
C GLY A 19 9.52 13.63 -2.95
N GLN A 20 10.59 13.31 -2.23
CA GLN A 20 10.55 12.41 -1.07
C GLN A 20 11.33 13.00 0.10
N VAL A 21 10.82 12.77 1.30
CA VAL A 21 11.42 13.13 2.59
C VAL A 21 11.40 11.89 3.49
N ASP A 22 12.54 11.59 4.11
CA ASP A 22 12.64 10.62 5.19
C ASP A 22 13.45 11.23 6.33
N LEU A 23 12.86 11.29 7.52
CA LEU A 23 13.50 11.72 8.78
C LEU A 23 13.58 10.57 9.79
N SER A 24 13.26 9.32 9.38
CA SER A 24 13.11 8.17 10.28
C SER A 24 14.38 7.88 11.09
N ASN A 25 15.55 8.14 10.51
CA ASN A 25 16.87 7.95 11.12
C ASN A 25 17.52 9.25 11.62
N GLN A 26 16.79 10.37 11.61
CA GLN A 26 17.33 11.67 12.01
C GLN A 26 16.84 12.06 13.42
N GLU A 27 17.74 12.67 14.18
CA GLU A 27 17.38 13.52 15.31
C GLU A 27 16.95 14.87 14.73
N SER A 28 15.64 15.11 14.69
CA SER A 28 15.08 16.35 14.14
C SER A 28 14.29 17.08 15.21
N PRO A 29 14.21 18.43 15.16
CA PRO A 29 13.33 19.19 16.03
C PRO A 29 11.88 18.69 15.89
N PRO A 30 11.07 18.65 16.97
CA PRO A 30 9.69 18.16 16.90
C PRO A 30 8.80 18.85 15.84
N SER A 31 9.10 20.11 15.50
CA SER A 31 8.39 20.87 14.46
C SER A 31 8.72 20.43 13.03
N ALA A 32 9.92 19.91 12.79
CA ALA A 32 10.34 19.43 11.46
C ALA A 32 9.60 18.15 11.03
N SER A 33 8.99 17.45 11.99
CA SER A 33 8.13 16.29 11.74
C SER A 33 6.65 16.64 11.71
N ASP A 34 6.25 17.92 11.70
CA ASP A 34 4.85 18.29 11.43
C ASP A 34 4.48 17.74 10.03
N PRO A 35 3.41 16.92 9.90
CA PRO A 35 3.06 16.31 8.63
C PRO A 35 2.82 17.35 7.51
N LEU A 36 2.37 18.55 7.86
CA LEU A 36 2.12 19.63 6.90
C LEU A 36 3.43 20.24 6.39
N GLU A 37 4.46 20.36 7.24
CA GLU A 37 5.79 20.79 6.82
C GLU A 37 6.48 19.72 5.98
N LEU A 38 6.33 18.44 6.33
CA LEU A 38 6.86 17.32 5.55
C LEU A 38 6.28 17.30 4.13
N MET A 39 4.96 17.45 3.99
CA MET A 39 4.31 17.55 2.67
C MET A 39 4.78 18.79 1.90
N ALA A 40 4.85 19.96 2.54
CA ALA A 40 5.35 21.17 1.89
C ALA A 40 6.79 20.99 1.39
N GLU A 41 7.67 20.36 2.18
CA GLU A 41 9.03 20.05 1.78
C GLU A 41 9.09 19.02 0.63
N ALA A 42 8.26 17.97 0.66
CA ALA A 42 8.17 17.02 -0.45
C ALA A 42 7.74 17.71 -1.76
N ILE A 43 6.79 18.65 -1.69
CA ILE A 43 6.36 19.44 -2.85
C ILE A 43 7.47 20.37 -3.36
N ARG A 44 8.23 21.03 -2.47
CA ARG A 44 9.39 21.84 -2.86
C ARG A 44 10.43 20.98 -3.60
N ARG A 45 10.72 19.77 -3.08
CA ARG A 45 11.62 18.81 -3.72
C ARG A 45 11.11 18.35 -5.08
N ALA A 46 9.80 18.18 -5.26
CA ALA A 46 9.21 17.89 -6.57
C ALA A 46 9.44 19.03 -7.58
N GLY A 47 9.39 20.29 -7.13
CA GLY A 47 9.77 21.45 -7.95
C GLY A 47 11.25 21.43 -8.37
N THR A 48 12.15 21.07 -7.44
CA THR A 48 13.58 20.89 -7.72
C THR A 48 13.82 19.73 -8.71
N ASP A 49 13.16 18.58 -8.52
CA ASP A 49 13.25 17.43 -9.41
C ASP A 49 12.78 17.75 -10.84
N ALA A 50 11.71 18.54 -10.97
CA ALA A 50 11.22 19.01 -12.25
C ALA A 50 12.16 20.02 -12.94
N ALA A 51 13.22 20.47 -12.26
CA ALA A 51 14.10 21.55 -12.70
C ALA A 51 13.32 22.81 -13.12
N CYS A 52 12.25 23.14 -12.38
CA CYS A 52 11.35 24.25 -12.70
C CYS A 52 10.83 24.96 -11.44
N ASP A 53 11.43 26.10 -11.13
CA ASP A 53 11.07 26.92 -9.95
C ASP A 53 9.61 27.42 -9.97
N ARG A 54 9.01 27.52 -11.17
CA ARG A 54 7.63 27.98 -11.35
C ARG A 54 6.59 26.88 -11.15
N LEU A 55 7.00 25.61 -11.08
CA LEU A 55 6.08 24.48 -11.00
C LEU A 55 5.23 24.54 -9.73
N VAL A 56 5.84 24.75 -8.56
CA VAL A 56 5.10 24.79 -7.28
C VAL A 56 4.06 25.90 -7.27
N ALA A 57 4.42 27.10 -7.75
CA ALA A 57 3.52 28.24 -7.86
C ALA A 57 2.37 28.02 -8.86
N SER A 58 2.48 27.02 -9.74
CA SER A 58 1.49 26.70 -10.75
C SER A 58 0.42 25.71 -10.29
N ILE A 59 0.59 25.09 -9.12
CA ILE A 59 -0.33 24.09 -8.56
C ILE A 59 -1.68 24.74 -8.26
N GLU A 60 -2.74 24.14 -8.80
CA GLU A 60 -4.12 24.61 -8.64
C GLU A 60 -5.02 23.61 -7.89
N SER A 61 -4.57 22.36 -7.74
CA SER A 61 -5.23 21.34 -6.91
C SER A 61 -4.22 20.58 -6.05
N ILE A 62 -4.45 20.53 -4.74
CA ILE A 62 -3.65 19.73 -3.79
C ILE A 62 -4.51 18.57 -3.29
N ARG A 63 -4.08 17.33 -3.55
CA ARG A 63 -4.77 16.10 -3.15
C ARG A 63 -3.96 15.38 -2.11
N VAL A 64 -4.47 15.34 -0.89
CA VAL A 64 -3.78 14.79 0.28
C VAL A 64 -4.26 13.36 0.54
N VAL A 65 -3.30 12.46 0.72
CA VAL A 65 -3.53 11.11 1.22
C VAL A 65 -3.81 11.18 2.73
N SER A 66 -4.82 10.47 3.24
CA SER A 66 -5.24 10.60 4.64
C SER A 66 -4.11 10.31 5.63
N ILE A 67 -3.99 11.17 6.64
CA ILE A 67 -2.94 11.17 7.65
C ILE A 67 -3.49 10.60 8.97
N LEU A 68 -2.75 9.71 9.63
CA LEU A 68 -3.14 9.17 10.93
C LEU A 68 -2.57 9.98 12.10
N SER A 69 -1.35 10.50 11.97
CA SER A 69 -0.65 11.20 13.05
C SER A 69 -1.33 12.50 13.50
N ALA A 70 -1.85 13.30 12.56
CA ALA A 70 -2.60 14.53 12.79
C ALA A 70 -3.72 14.71 11.75
N ARG A 71 -4.98 14.64 12.20
CA ARG A 71 -6.16 14.67 11.33
C ARG A 71 -6.70 16.09 11.23
N HIS A 72 -6.31 16.80 10.18
CA HIS A 72 -6.90 18.09 9.82
C HIS A 72 -8.09 17.90 8.87
N PRO A 73 -9.17 18.70 8.98
CA PRO A 73 -10.27 18.68 8.02
C PRO A 73 -9.84 19.02 6.58
N ASP A 74 -8.94 20.01 6.41
CA ASP A 74 -8.35 20.35 5.11
C ASP A 74 -6.83 20.56 5.24
N PRO A 75 -6.04 19.46 5.22
CA PRO A 75 -4.59 19.55 5.24
C PRO A 75 -4.04 20.19 3.97
N GLY A 76 -4.73 20.06 2.82
CA GLY A 76 -4.30 20.62 1.56
C GLY A 76 -4.23 22.15 1.61
N ARG A 77 -5.21 22.80 2.24
CA ARG A 77 -5.21 24.26 2.44
C ARG A 77 -4.05 24.71 3.33
N LEU A 78 -3.80 23.98 4.41
CA LEU A 78 -2.70 24.32 5.34
C LEU A 78 -1.31 24.08 4.73
N VAL A 79 -1.18 23.12 3.82
CA VAL A 79 0.04 22.94 3.01
C VAL A 79 0.19 24.07 1.99
N ALA A 80 -0.91 24.51 1.36
CA ALA A 80 -0.88 25.65 0.45
C ALA A 80 -0.37 26.93 1.13
N ASP A 81 -0.80 27.19 2.36
CA ASP A 81 -0.35 28.35 3.15
C ASP A 81 1.17 28.31 3.41
N ARG A 82 1.74 27.13 3.72
CA ARG A 82 3.19 26.93 3.91
C ARG A 82 4.02 27.12 2.64
N LEU A 83 3.40 26.85 1.50
CA LEU A 83 4.00 27.02 0.19
C LEU A 83 3.80 28.44 -0.36
N GLY A 84 2.93 29.25 0.26
CA GLY A 84 2.57 30.58 -0.22
C GLY A 84 1.78 30.55 -1.54
N ILE A 85 0.97 29.52 -1.76
CA ILE A 85 0.15 29.33 -2.98
C ILE A 85 -1.33 29.29 -2.65
N HIS A 86 -2.17 29.51 -3.66
CA HIS A 86 -3.63 29.58 -3.51
C HIS A 86 -4.31 28.64 -4.51
N PRO A 87 -4.32 27.32 -4.27
CA PRO A 87 -4.98 26.37 -5.15
C PRO A 87 -6.49 26.61 -5.13
N ALA A 88 -7.12 26.41 -6.29
CA ALA A 88 -8.56 26.49 -6.47
C ALA A 88 -9.28 25.31 -5.80
N ASP A 89 -8.62 24.16 -5.67
CA ASP A 89 -9.19 22.93 -5.10
C ASP A 89 -8.24 22.26 -4.11
N THR A 90 -8.80 21.70 -3.04
CA THR A 90 -8.11 20.88 -2.05
C THR A 90 -8.96 19.63 -1.80
N ALA A 91 -8.30 18.47 -1.76
CA ALA A 91 -8.98 17.20 -1.62
C ALA A 91 -8.29 16.29 -0.62
N LEU A 92 -9.06 15.43 0.04
CA LEU A 92 -8.59 14.45 1.01
C LEU A 92 -9.07 13.05 0.62
N SER A 93 -8.17 12.07 0.68
CA SER A 93 -8.54 10.67 0.45
C SER A 93 -9.30 10.06 1.62
N PRO A 94 -10.03 8.96 1.40
CA PRO A 94 -10.31 8.01 2.46
C PRO A 94 -9.03 7.24 2.85
N MET A 95 -9.06 6.58 4.00
CA MET A 95 -7.96 5.71 4.43
C MET A 95 -7.79 4.50 3.50
N GLY A 96 -6.54 4.13 3.22
CA GLY A 96 -6.18 3.01 2.37
C GLY A 96 -4.89 3.25 1.62
N GLY A 97 -3.99 2.25 1.60
CA GLY A 97 -2.75 2.28 0.82
C GLY A 97 -2.95 2.26 -0.70
N ASN A 98 -4.17 2.03 -1.18
CA ASN A 98 -4.53 2.18 -2.60
C ASN A 98 -4.69 3.65 -3.03
N SER A 99 -5.03 4.53 -2.08
CA SER A 99 -5.44 5.91 -2.35
C SER A 99 -4.44 6.73 -3.16
N PRO A 100 -3.10 6.65 -2.95
CA PRO A 100 -2.16 7.42 -3.76
C PRO A 100 -2.29 7.18 -5.27
N GLN A 101 -2.38 5.90 -5.69
CA GLN A 101 -2.53 5.54 -7.09
C GLN A 101 -3.89 5.97 -7.65
N SER A 102 -4.97 5.80 -6.87
CA SER A 102 -6.31 6.27 -7.24
C SER A 102 -6.34 7.79 -7.46
N LEU A 103 -5.65 8.55 -6.60
CA LEU A 103 -5.54 10.01 -6.72
C LEU A 103 -4.75 10.43 -7.97
N VAL A 104 -3.65 9.73 -8.30
CA VAL A 104 -2.89 9.97 -9.53
C VAL A 104 -3.73 9.68 -10.77
N SER A 105 -4.45 8.55 -10.79
CA SER A 105 -5.38 8.22 -11.89
C SER A 105 -6.49 9.27 -12.04
N SER A 106 -7.07 9.73 -10.93
CA SER A 106 -8.08 10.79 -10.95
C SER A 106 -7.50 12.13 -11.43
N ALA A 107 -6.27 12.48 -11.02
CA ALA A 107 -5.61 13.70 -11.47
C ALA A 107 -5.34 13.65 -12.99
N ALA A 108 -4.88 12.52 -13.49
CA ALA A 108 -4.68 12.29 -14.91
C ALA A 108 -5.98 12.42 -15.73
N LEU A 109 -7.10 11.89 -15.22
CA LEU A 109 -8.43 12.06 -15.83
C LEU A 109 -8.89 13.53 -15.83
N ASP A 110 -8.66 14.26 -14.74
CA ASP A 110 -9.04 15.67 -14.65
C ASP A 110 -8.21 16.54 -15.61
N ILE A 111 -6.93 16.24 -15.77
CA ILE A 111 -6.04 16.93 -16.71
C ILE A 111 -6.44 16.64 -18.16
N ALA A 112 -6.66 15.36 -18.50
CA ALA A 112 -7.10 14.95 -19.83
C ALA A 112 -8.43 15.57 -20.22
N ALA A 113 -9.34 15.75 -19.27
CA ALA A 113 -10.63 16.39 -19.48
C ALA A 113 -10.60 17.94 -19.39
N GLY A 114 -9.45 18.51 -19.08
CA GLY A 114 -9.27 19.96 -18.90
C GLY A 114 -9.98 20.58 -17.71
N ARG A 115 -10.28 19.77 -16.68
CA ARG A 115 -10.75 20.24 -15.36
C ARG A 115 -9.60 20.73 -14.48
N ALA A 116 -8.37 20.35 -14.80
CA ALA A 116 -7.18 20.83 -14.15
C ALA A 116 -5.97 20.93 -15.12
N ASP A 117 -5.00 21.78 -14.82
CA ASP A 117 -3.74 21.97 -15.54
C ASP A 117 -2.53 21.51 -14.71
N THR A 118 -2.53 21.67 -13.38
CA THR A 118 -1.44 21.25 -12.50
C THR A 118 -1.96 20.78 -11.15
N VAL A 119 -1.76 19.50 -10.87
CA VAL A 119 -2.24 18.81 -9.67
C VAL A 119 -1.06 18.22 -8.92
N VAL A 120 -1.05 18.32 -7.60
CA VAL A 120 -0.12 17.57 -6.76
C VAL A 120 -0.87 16.55 -5.92
N VAL A 121 -0.35 15.33 -5.88
CA VAL A 121 -0.72 14.28 -4.93
C VAL A 121 0.37 14.20 -3.88
N THR A 122 0.03 14.27 -2.61
CA THR A 122 1.01 14.24 -1.51
C THR A 122 0.45 13.56 -0.26
N GLY A 123 1.35 13.05 0.59
CA GLY A 123 1.01 12.58 1.92
C GLY A 123 2.22 12.68 2.85
N ALA A 124 1.98 12.50 4.14
CA ALA A 124 3.02 12.43 5.15
C ALA A 124 2.54 11.61 6.35
N GLU A 125 3.46 10.88 6.98
CA GLU A 125 3.17 10.11 8.18
C GLU A 125 4.35 10.13 9.16
N PRO A 126 4.37 11.09 10.09
CA PRO A 126 5.35 11.21 11.17
C PRO A 126 5.01 10.34 12.40
N TRP A 127 4.74 9.06 12.15
CA TRP A 127 4.24 8.13 13.17
C TRP A 127 5.30 7.80 14.22
N ARG A 128 6.58 7.70 13.83
CA ARG A 128 7.68 7.48 14.77
C ARG A 128 7.72 8.59 15.81
N THR A 129 7.68 9.84 15.36
CA THR A 129 7.70 11.01 16.25
C THR A 129 6.43 11.07 17.11
N ARG A 130 5.25 10.87 16.51
CA ARG A 130 3.97 10.83 17.25
C ARG A 130 3.98 9.81 18.39
N GLN A 131 4.46 8.60 18.11
CA GLN A 131 4.49 7.53 19.10
C GLN A 131 5.59 7.73 20.16
N ALA A 132 6.72 8.35 19.81
CA ALA A 132 7.75 8.73 20.78
C ALA A 132 7.22 9.79 21.76
N ALA A 133 6.60 10.85 21.25
CA ALA A 133 6.02 11.92 22.06
C ALA A 133 4.95 11.39 23.03
N ARG A 134 4.04 10.54 22.54
CA ARG A 134 3.02 9.87 23.37
C ARG A 134 3.62 9.04 24.50
N ARG A 135 4.68 8.26 24.24
CA ARG A 135 5.35 7.46 25.29
C ARG A 135 6.04 8.32 26.35
N SER A 136 6.58 9.47 25.95
CA SER A 136 7.32 10.37 26.83
C SER A 136 6.44 11.43 27.50
N GLY A 137 5.15 11.50 27.16
CA GLY A 137 4.24 12.54 27.66
C GLY A 137 4.62 13.95 27.18
N VAL A 138 5.28 14.06 26.02
CA VAL A 138 5.70 15.34 25.43
C VAL A 138 4.65 15.81 24.44
N GLU A 139 4.23 17.07 24.56
CA GLU A 139 3.38 17.72 23.56
C GLU A 139 4.22 18.10 22.33
N LEU A 140 3.67 17.83 21.14
CA LEU A 140 4.30 18.19 19.89
C LEU A 140 3.89 19.60 19.50
N ASP A 141 4.86 20.42 19.09
CA ASP A 141 4.63 21.75 18.50
C ASP A 141 4.22 21.62 17.04
N TRP A 142 3.18 20.82 16.80
CA TRP A 142 2.55 20.65 15.49
C TRP A 142 1.37 21.60 15.37
N THR A 143 1.00 21.89 14.14
CA THR A 143 -0.16 22.70 13.80
C THR A 143 -1.39 22.19 14.55
N PRO A 144 -2.07 23.04 15.35
CA PRO A 144 -3.29 22.65 16.01
C PRO A 144 -4.39 22.30 15.00
N VAL A 145 -5.25 21.35 15.37
CA VAL A 145 -6.46 21.07 14.59
C VAL A 145 -7.50 22.14 14.90
N ASP A 146 -7.89 22.89 13.88
CA ASP A 146 -9.03 23.80 13.96
C ASP A 146 -10.33 23.01 13.67
N PRO A 147 -11.22 22.83 14.67
CA PRO A 147 -12.46 22.08 14.48
C PRO A 147 -13.48 22.81 13.60
N ASP A 148 -13.33 24.12 13.42
CA ASP A 148 -14.23 24.96 12.61
C ASP A 148 -13.74 25.10 11.15
N GLN A 149 -12.59 24.51 10.81
CA GLN A 149 -12.08 24.47 9.45
C GLN A 149 -13.06 23.70 8.54
N ALA A 150 -13.44 24.31 7.42
CA ALA A 150 -14.21 23.61 6.39
C ALA A 150 -13.42 22.40 5.86
N PRO A 151 -14.04 21.23 5.69
CA PRO A 151 -13.35 20.04 5.23
C PRO A 151 -12.95 20.16 3.76
N ALA A 152 -11.84 19.52 3.39
CA ALA A 152 -11.47 19.34 2.00
C ALA A 152 -12.51 18.50 1.26
N ARG A 153 -12.50 18.57 -0.09
CA ARG A 153 -13.35 17.70 -0.91
C ARG A 153 -12.94 16.23 -0.72
N ALA A 154 -13.87 15.38 -0.32
CA ALA A 154 -13.65 13.94 -0.27
C ALA A 154 -13.44 13.37 -1.68
N THR A 155 -12.53 12.40 -1.82
CA THR A 155 -12.22 11.78 -3.13
C THR A 155 -12.74 10.35 -3.29
N GLY A 156 -13.38 9.82 -2.25
CA GLY A 156 -14.01 8.50 -2.27
C GLY A 156 -14.62 8.16 -0.90
N ASP A 157 -15.27 7.00 -0.85
CA ASP A 157 -15.93 6.51 0.35
C ASP A 157 -14.94 5.84 1.31
N ASP A 158 -15.28 5.89 2.60
CA ASP A 158 -14.54 5.21 3.65
C ASP A 158 -14.39 3.71 3.37
N LEU A 159 -13.33 3.13 3.92
CA LEU A 159 -13.04 1.71 3.79
C LEU A 159 -13.66 0.96 4.97
N ASP A 160 -14.67 0.13 4.69
CA ASP A 160 -15.05 -0.93 5.62
C ASP A 160 -14.05 -2.09 5.51
N MET A 161 -13.41 -2.43 6.62
CA MET A 161 -12.35 -3.44 6.66
C MET A 161 -12.79 -4.75 7.31
N SER A 162 -13.92 -4.78 8.02
CA SER A 162 -14.21 -5.90 8.92
C SER A 162 -15.68 -6.30 8.91
N HIS A 163 -15.91 -7.57 8.64
CA HIS A 163 -17.21 -8.21 8.77
C HIS A 163 -17.56 -8.41 10.26
N PRO A 164 -18.86 -8.36 10.65
CA PRO A 164 -19.27 -8.61 12.03
C PRO A 164 -18.77 -9.92 12.63
N ALA A 165 -18.57 -10.95 11.81
CA ALA A 165 -18.03 -12.25 12.25
C ALA A 165 -16.57 -12.17 12.74
N GLU A 166 -15.76 -11.30 12.13
CA GLU A 166 -14.38 -11.04 12.56
C GLU A 166 -14.37 -10.19 13.84
N LEU A 167 -15.19 -9.14 13.86
CA LEU A 167 -15.30 -8.21 14.99
C LEU A 167 -15.79 -8.90 16.27
N ALA A 168 -16.71 -9.86 16.15
CA ALA A 168 -17.18 -10.67 17.29
C ALA A 168 -16.05 -11.42 18.00
N HIS A 169 -14.92 -11.64 17.32
CA HIS A 169 -13.75 -12.34 17.84
C HIS A 169 -12.54 -11.40 18.06
N GLY A 170 -12.74 -10.07 17.99
CA GLY A 170 -11.68 -9.08 18.15
C GLY A 170 -10.65 -9.08 17.02
N ILE A 171 -11.05 -9.57 15.83
CA ILE A 171 -10.19 -9.63 14.64
C ILE A 171 -10.47 -8.38 13.81
N ALA A 172 -9.49 -7.48 13.73
CA ALA A 172 -9.61 -6.24 12.97
C ALA A 172 -8.26 -5.72 12.44
N MET A 173 -7.15 -6.10 13.09
CA MET A 173 -5.84 -5.57 12.77
C MET A 173 -5.20 -6.34 11.62
N PRO A 174 -4.49 -5.66 10.69
CA PRO A 174 -3.74 -6.32 9.62
C PRO A 174 -2.80 -7.44 10.10
N VAL A 175 -2.10 -7.22 11.23
CA VAL A 175 -1.20 -8.21 11.83
C VAL A 175 -1.89 -9.50 12.31
N GLN A 176 -3.23 -9.50 12.45
CA GLN A 176 -4.01 -10.71 12.75
C GLN A 176 -4.44 -11.44 11.47
N VAL A 177 -4.69 -10.72 10.37
CA VAL A 177 -5.34 -11.29 9.18
C VAL A 177 -4.35 -11.65 8.06
N TYR A 178 -3.33 -10.83 7.79
CA TYR A 178 -2.34 -11.15 6.77
C TYR A 178 -1.54 -12.45 7.04
N PRO A 179 -1.23 -12.86 8.30
CA PRO A 179 -0.64 -14.18 8.53
C PRO A 179 -1.61 -15.33 8.21
N ILE A 180 -2.93 -15.09 8.28
CA ILE A 180 -3.94 -16.09 7.89
C ILE A 180 -3.96 -16.25 6.37
N PHE A 181 -3.78 -15.18 5.60
CA PHE A 181 -3.54 -15.29 4.16
C PHE A 181 -2.28 -16.09 3.84
N GLU A 182 -1.22 -15.93 4.64
CA GLU A 182 0.02 -16.70 4.48
C GLU A 182 -0.16 -18.20 4.72
N THR A 183 -0.84 -18.59 5.80
CA THR A 183 -1.11 -20.01 6.05
C THR A 183 -2.06 -20.61 5.02
N ALA A 184 -2.98 -19.81 4.46
CA ALA A 184 -3.80 -20.22 3.33
C ALA A 184 -2.96 -20.44 2.05
N LEU A 185 -2.04 -19.54 1.71
CA LEU A 185 -1.12 -19.66 0.58
C LEU A 185 -0.24 -20.91 0.72
N ARG A 186 0.37 -21.08 1.90
CA ARG A 186 1.19 -22.24 2.23
C ARG A 186 0.43 -23.54 2.02
N SER A 187 -0.78 -23.64 2.60
CA SER A 187 -1.62 -24.83 2.51
C SER A 187 -2.03 -25.12 1.06
N ALA A 188 -2.42 -24.10 0.30
CA ALA A 188 -2.79 -24.25 -1.11
C ALA A 188 -1.62 -24.73 -1.98
N ALA A 189 -0.40 -24.29 -1.66
CA ALA A 189 0.83 -24.72 -2.33
C ALA A 189 1.35 -26.09 -1.85
N GLY A 190 0.82 -26.63 -0.75
CA GLY A 190 1.27 -27.89 -0.16
C GLY A 190 2.68 -27.82 0.43
N HIS A 191 3.15 -26.63 0.82
CA HIS A 191 4.48 -26.46 1.40
C HIS A 191 4.48 -26.81 2.89
N GLU A 192 5.58 -27.41 3.36
CA GLU A 192 5.84 -27.57 4.78
C GLU A 192 6.05 -26.21 5.46
N PRO A 193 5.65 -26.04 6.74
CA PRO A 193 5.81 -24.80 7.51
C PRO A 193 7.20 -24.14 7.41
N ALA A 194 8.25 -24.89 7.69
CA ALA A 194 9.63 -24.38 7.70
C ALA A 194 10.12 -23.99 6.30
N GLU A 195 9.82 -24.82 5.29
CA GLU A 195 10.17 -24.53 3.89
C GLU A 195 9.51 -23.22 3.44
N HIS A 196 8.24 -23.02 3.77
CA HIS A 196 7.53 -21.82 3.38
C HIS A 196 8.06 -20.56 4.06
N LEU A 197 8.42 -20.65 5.35
CA LEU A 197 9.07 -19.55 6.07
C LEU A 197 10.39 -19.14 5.40
N ASP A 198 11.23 -20.11 5.02
CA ASP A 198 12.48 -19.84 4.31
C ASP A 198 12.23 -19.14 2.96
N ARG A 199 11.17 -19.54 2.23
CA ARG A 199 10.80 -18.93 0.95
C ARG A 199 10.38 -17.47 1.11
N ILE A 200 9.50 -17.16 2.05
CA ILE A 200 9.04 -15.77 2.26
C ILE A 200 10.15 -14.90 2.85
N ALA A 201 11.06 -15.46 3.65
CA ALA A 201 12.24 -14.76 4.15
C ALA A 201 13.25 -14.46 3.03
N ALA A 202 13.46 -15.39 2.10
CA ALA A 202 14.30 -15.15 0.91
C ALA A 202 13.69 -14.11 -0.02
N LEU A 203 12.36 -14.07 -0.15
CA LEU A 203 11.65 -12.99 -0.84
C LEU A 203 11.93 -11.63 -0.15
N TRP A 204 11.76 -11.56 1.17
CA TRP A 204 12.00 -10.32 1.92
C TRP A 204 13.45 -9.86 1.91
N ALA A 205 14.43 -10.77 1.89
CA ALA A 205 15.84 -10.43 1.76
C ALA A 205 16.11 -9.60 0.49
N ARG A 206 15.50 -9.97 -0.66
CA ARG A 206 15.62 -9.20 -1.91
C ARG A 206 14.97 -7.82 -1.84
N PHE A 207 13.89 -7.68 -1.09
CA PHE A 207 13.28 -6.36 -0.83
C PHE A 207 14.23 -5.48 0.00
N SER A 208 14.91 -6.07 0.99
CA SER A 208 15.91 -5.36 1.79
C SER A 208 17.13 -4.93 0.98
N ASP A 209 17.53 -5.71 -0.04
CA ASP A 209 18.63 -5.36 -0.94
C ASP A 209 18.36 -4.07 -1.71
N VAL A 210 17.13 -3.88 -2.19
CA VAL A 210 16.69 -2.63 -2.85
C VAL A 210 16.62 -1.48 -1.86
N ALA A 211 16.02 -1.70 -0.68
CA ALA A 211 15.91 -0.68 0.35
C ALA A 211 17.29 -0.18 0.81
N ALA A 212 18.31 -1.05 0.87
CA ALA A 212 19.67 -0.66 1.25
C ALA A 212 20.26 0.43 0.36
N THR A 213 19.91 0.44 -0.94
CA THR A 213 20.36 1.45 -1.90
C THR A 213 19.42 2.64 -2.04
N ASN A 214 18.17 2.52 -1.60
CA ASN A 214 17.20 3.63 -1.63
C ASN A 214 17.57 4.70 -0.58
N PRO A 215 17.87 5.95 -0.98
CA PRO A 215 18.24 7.02 -0.05
C PRO A 215 17.10 7.45 0.88
N TYR A 216 15.85 7.12 0.54
CA TYR A 216 14.65 7.44 1.30
C TYR A 216 14.13 6.28 2.14
N ALA A 217 14.83 5.14 2.16
CA ALA A 217 14.42 4.00 2.97
C ALA A 217 14.71 4.21 4.46
N ALA A 218 13.74 3.88 5.30
CA ALA A 218 13.86 3.94 6.75
C ALA A 218 14.87 2.92 7.30
N VAL A 219 15.03 1.76 6.66
CA VAL A 219 16.00 0.73 7.04
C VAL A 219 16.86 0.40 5.83
N ARG A 220 18.12 0.82 5.86
CA ARG A 220 19.10 0.64 4.77
C ARG A 220 20.10 -0.49 5.02
N HIS A 221 19.62 -1.56 5.66
CA HIS A 221 20.40 -2.75 5.95
C HIS A 221 19.99 -3.90 5.03
N ARG A 222 20.97 -4.61 4.49
CA ARG A 222 20.74 -5.84 3.71
C ARG A 222 20.62 -7.00 4.68
N PHE A 223 19.44 -7.59 4.76
CA PHE A 223 19.18 -8.76 5.58
C PHE A 223 19.32 -10.04 4.75
N THR A 224 19.89 -11.06 5.37
CA THR A 224 19.83 -12.42 4.87
C THR A 224 18.46 -13.05 5.18
N ALA A 225 18.07 -14.06 4.41
CA ALA A 225 16.85 -14.83 4.68
C ALA A 225 16.86 -15.43 6.10
N ALA A 226 18.02 -15.92 6.57
CA ALA A 226 18.16 -16.48 7.91
C ALA A 226 17.89 -15.45 9.01
N GLU A 227 18.37 -14.20 8.86
CA GLU A 227 18.10 -13.12 9.82
C GLU A 227 16.62 -12.74 9.87
N ILE A 228 15.92 -12.80 8.73
CA ILE A 228 14.48 -12.51 8.64
C ILE A 228 13.65 -13.64 9.24
N ALA A 229 13.97 -14.90 8.90
CA ALA A 229 13.24 -16.08 9.34
C ALA A 229 13.43 -16.38 10.84
N THR A 230 14.62 -16.12 11.38
CA THR A 230 14.98 -16.55 12.74
C THR A 230 14.43 -15.58 13.79
N PRO A 231 13.56 -16.03 14.71
CA PRO A 231 13.10 -15.20 15.81
C PRO A 231 14.22 -14.86 16.78
N GLY A 232 14.22 -13.64 17.30
CA GLY A 232 15.18 -13.19 18.30
C GLY A 232 14.75 -11.89 18.98
N PRO A 233 15.56 -11.33 19.90
CA PRO A 233 15.19 -10.12 20.64
C PRO A 233 14.81 -8.93 19.74
N ASP A 234 15.50 -8.76 18.61
CA ASP A 234 15.24 -7.70 17.64
C ASP A 234 14.27 -8.10 16.52
N ASN A 235 13.93 -9.39 16.43
CA ASN A 235 13.08 -10.01 15.42
C ASN A 235 12.05 -11.00 16.01
N ARG A 236 11.35 -10.62 17.07
CA ARG A 236 10.37 -11.51 17.72
C ARG A 236 9.22 -11.90 16.78
N TRP A 237 8.50 -12.96 17.14
CA TRP A 237 7.20 -13.27 16.55
C TRP A 237 6.17 -12.14 16.75
N ILE A 238 5.31 -11.95 15.75
CA ILE A 238 4.16 -11.04 15.83
C ILE A 238 2.87 -11.85 15.74
N GLY A 239 2.65 -12.46 14.58
CA GLY A 239 1.56 -13.39 14.30
C GLY A 239 2.12 -14.43 13.37
N TYR A 240 2.24 -15.69 13.82
CA TYR A 240 2.80 -16.77 13.02
C TYR A 240 2.11 -16.84 11.64
N PRO A 241 2.86 -16.93 10.52
CA PRO A 241 4.30 -17.21 10.42
C PRO A 241 5.19 -15.96 10.31
N TYR A 242 4.74 -14.78 10.73
CA TYR A 242 5.54 -13.55 10.62
C TYR A 242 6.31 -13.20 11.89
N THR A 243 7.62 -13.15 11.74
CA THR A 243 8.53 -12.39 12.61
C THR A 243 8.39 -10.89 12.31
N LYS A 244 8.95 -10.04 13.19
CA LYS A 244 8.91 -8.59 13.02
C LYS A 244 9.46 -8.11 11.67
N TRP A 245 10.49 -8.77 11.12
CA TRP A 245 11.05 -8.43 9.81
C TRP A 245 10.24 -8.93 8.62
N LEU A 246 9.12 -9.62 8.83
CA LEU A 246 8.14 -9.95 7.78
C LEU A 246 6.88 -9.05 7.85
N VAL A 247 6.91 -8.00 8.67
CA VAL A 247 5.80 -7.08 8.89
C VAL A 247 6.20 -5.68 8.43
N SER A 248 5.26 -4.92 7.87
CA SER A 248 5.44 -3.51 7.51
C SER A 248 5.96 -2.68 8.70
N ASN A 249 6.89 -1.76 8.44
CA ASN A 249 7.48 -0.90 9.46
C ASN A 249 6.79 0.46 9.50
N ASP A 250 5.85 0.63 10.43
CA ASP A 250 5.14 1.89 10.65
C ASP A 250 5.96 2.94 11.40
N ARG A 251 7.16 2.60 11.92
CA ARG A 251 7.99 3.50 12.72
C ARG A 251 8.80 4.46 11.84
N VAL A 252 8.09 5.26 11.04
CA VAL A 252 8.67 6.19 10.08
C VAL A 252 8.27 7.63 10.35
N ASP A 253 9.08 8.55 9.84
CA ASP A 253 8.68 9.94 9.59
C ASP A 253 8.97 10.26 8.12
N GLN A 254 7.98 10.05 7.26
CA GLN A 254 8.13 10.07 5.81
C GLN A 254 7.06 10.93 5.13
N SER A 255 7.39 11.44 3.94
CA SER A 255 6.46 12.13 3.05
C SER A 255 6.91 12.02 1.61
N ALA A 256 5.94 11.98 0.70
CA ALA A 256 6.20 12.09 -0.72
C ALA A 256 5.20 13.01 -1.43
N ALA A 257 5.59 13.47 -2.62
CA ALA A 257 4.76 14.27 -3.51
C ALA A 257 5.01 13.88 -4.98
N VAL A 258 3.93 13.84 -5.76
CA VAL A 258 3.95 13.61 -7.21
C VAL A 258 3.17 14.74 -7.88
N VAL A 259 3.83 15.50 -8.75
CA VAL A 259 3.23 16.62 -9.48
C VAL A 259 2.94 16.21 -10.91
N LEU A 260 1.67 16.31 -11.29
CA LEU A 260 1.17 16.07 -12.64
C LEU A 260 0.72 17.39 -13.27
N CYS A 261 0.96 17.56 -14.56
CA CYS A 261 0.37 18.63 -15.33
C CYS A 261 0.02 18.18 -16.76
N SER A 262 -0.66 19.02 -17.53
CA SER A 262 -0.83 18.79 -18.96
C SER A 262 0.49 18.99 -19.71
N VAL A 263 0.66 18.34 -20.87
CA VAL A 263 1.81 18.58 -21.75
C VAL A 263 1.97 20.06 -22.07
N GLU A 264 0.88 20.76 -22.43
CA GLU A 264 0.90 22.21 -22.68
C GLU A 264 1.41 23.01 -21.47
N ARG A 265 1.02 22.58 -20.27
CA ARG A 265 1.46 23.23 -19.03
C ARG A 265 2.94 22.95 -18.76
N ALA A 266 3.40 21.71 -18.95
CA ALA A 266 4.82 21.37 -18.85
C ALA A 266 5.68 22.20 -19.82
N GLU A 267 5.26 22.33 -21.08
CA GLU A 267 5.95 23.14 -22.10
C GLU A 267 5.96 24.63 -21.74
N SER A 268 4.82 25.21 -21.34
CA SER A 268 4.72 26.63 -20.99
C SER A 268 5.53 27.00 -19.74
N LEU A 269 5.66 26.07 -18.78
CA LEU A 269 6.52 26.21 -17.62
C LEU A 269 8.01 25.99 -17.94
N GLY A 270 8.32 25.36 -19.08
CA GLY A 270 9.68 25.06 -19.51
C GLY A 270 10.29 23.86 -18.78
N VAL A 271 9.45 22.90 -18.35
CA VAL A 271 9.93 21.66 -17.73
C VAL A 271 10.69 20.83 -18.77
N PRO A 272 11.95 20.42 -18.51
CA PRO A 272 12.73 19.60 -19.44
C PRO A 272 12.05 18.25 -19.77
N ARG A 273 12.08 17.83 -21.04
CA ARG A 273 11.38 16.62 -21.53
C ARG A 273 11.90 15.31 -20.93
N ASP A 274 13.16 15.27 -20.51
CA ASP A 274 13.78 14.16 -19.78
C ASP A 274 13.22 14.00 -18.35
N ARG A 275 12.41 14.96 -17.87
CA ARG A 275 11.66 14.83 -16.61
C ARG A 275 10.27 14.22 -16.78
N TRP A 276 9.84 13.95 -18.00
CA TRP A 276 8.44 13.58 -18.25
C TRP A 276 8.25 12.07 -18.17
N VAL A 277 7.34 11.64 -17.29
CA VAL A 277 6.84 10.27 -17.22
C VAL A 277 5.33 10.29 -17.35
N PHE A 278 4.79 9.55 -18.29
CA PHE A 278 3.37 9.49 -18.58
C PHE A 278 2.71 8.36 -17.79
N PRO A 279 1.62 8.63 -17.07
CA PRO A 279 0.67 7.58 -16.74
C PRO A 279 0.03 7.09 -18.05
N LEU A 280 0.08 5.79 -18.28
CA LEU A 280 -0.45 5.14 -19.49
C LEU A 280 -1.87 4.64 -19.26
N ALA A 281 -2.06 3.91 -18.16
CA ALA A 281 -3.33 3.37 -17.74
C ALA A 281 -3.42 3.28 -16.22
N GLY A 282 -4.64 3.22 -15.71
CA GLY A 282 -4.89 2.85 -14.32
C GLY A 282 -6.25 2.20 -14.12
N THR A 283 -6.42 1.50 -13.01
CA THR A 283 -7.71 0.90 -12.65
C THR A 283 -7.91 0.91 -11.15
N ASP A 284 -9.17 0.91 -10.70
CA ASP A 284 -9.54 0.64 -9.30
C ASP A 284 -10.51 -0.54 -9.21
N THR A 285 -10.35 -1.38 -8.18
CA THR A 285 -11.24 -2.50 -7.86
C THR A 285 -11.29 -2.73 -6.35
N ALA A 286 -12.37 -3.27 -5.84
CA ALA A 286 -12.53 -3.66 -4.44
C ALA A 286 -12.89 -5.14 -4.31
N GLU A 287 -12.38 -5.76 -3.26
CA GLU A 287 -12.63 -7.15 -2.89
C GLU A 287 -13.80 -7.22 -1.90
N ALA A 288 -14.47 -8.37 -1.85
CA ALA A 288 -15.39 -8.63 -0.75
C ALA A 288 -14.66 -8.60 0.62
N LEU A 289 -15.41 -8.32 1.69
CA LEU A 289 -14.92 -8.47 3.06
C LEU A 289 -14.35 -9.88 3.26
N VAL A 290 -13.30 -10.01 4.08
CA VAL A 290 -12.49 -11.25 4.18
C VAL A 290 -13.36 -12.48 4.44
N SER A 291 -14.30 -12.38 5.38
CA SER A 291 -15.28 -13.43 5.70
C SER A 291 -16.08 -13.95 4.50
N ARG A 292 -16.29 -13.13 3.46
CA ARG A 292 -17.09 -13.49 2.27
C ARG A 292 -16.28 -13.94 1.06
N ARG A 293 -14.95 -13.91 1.13
CA ARG A 293 -14.11 -14.37 0.02
C ARG A 293 -14.20 -15.87 -0.15
N ARG A 294 -14.22 -16.37 -1.39
CA ARG A 294 -14.24 -17.81 -1.66
C ARG A 294 -13.04 -18.53 -1.04
N ASP A 295 -11.86 -17.98 -1.32
CA ASP A 295 -10.54 -18.46 -0.92
C ASP A 295 -9.76 -17.31 -0.28
N LEU A 296 -8.99 -17.61 0.77
CA LEU A 296 -8.20 -16.61 1.50
C LEU A 296 -6.80 -16.36 0.91
N HIS A 297 -6.38 -17.17 -0.06
CA HIS A 297 -5.08 -17.09 -0.74
C HIS A 297 -5.19 -16.53 -2.17
N ARG A 298 -6.33 -15.93 -2.52
CA ARG A 298 -6.64 -15.42 -3.86
C ARG A 298 -7.25 -14.02 -3.76
N SER A 299 -7.17 -13.26 -4.84
CA SER A 299 -7.88 -11.99 -5.00
C SER A 299 -8.37 -11.80 -6.43
N PRO A 300 -9.65 -12.11 -6.69
CA PRO A 300 -10.28 -11.76 -7.96
C PRO A 300 -10.19 -10.28 -8.29
N ALA A 301 -10.25 -9.39 -7.28
CA ALA A 301 -10.11 -7.95 -7.49
C ALA A 301 -8.74 -7.60 -8.10
N ILE A 302 -7.65 -8.17 -7.59
CA ILE A 302 -6.31 -7.96 -8.17
C ILE A 302 -6.23 -8.51 -9.60
N ARG A 303 -6.71 -9.75 -9.81
CA ARG A 303 -6.68 -10.40 -11.13
C ARG A 303 -7.41 -9.59 -12.18
N VAL A 304 -8.65 -9.18 -11.88
CA VAL A 304 -9.51 -8.46 -12.82
C VAL A 304 -8.98 -7.03 -13.04
N GLY A 305 -8.66 -6.31 -11.97
CA GLY A 305 -8.15 -4.93 -12.05
C GLY A 305 -6.81 -4.85 -12.77
N GLY A 306 -5.84 -5.68 -12.37
CA GLY A 306 -4.51 -5.70 -12.96
C GLY A 306 -4.50 -6.08 -14.44
N ARG A 307 -5.24 -7.13 -14.83
CA ARG A 307 -5.40 -7.49 -16.25
C ARG A 307 -6.04 -6.37 -17.04
N ARG A 308 -7.08 -5.74 -16.49
CA ARG A 308 -7.74 -4.61 -17.15
C ARG A 308 -6.78 -3.43 -17.35
N CYS A 309 -5.91 -3.13 -16.38
CA CYS A 309 -4.91 -2.07 -16.50
C CYS A 309 -3.95 -2.34 -17.68
N LEU A 310 -3.44 -3.57 -17.79
CA LEU A 310 -2.57 -3.98 -18.91
C LEU A 310 -3.29 -3.92 -20.26
N GLU A 311 -4.54 -4.41 -20.33
CA GLU A 311 -5.38 -4.35 -21.53
C GLU A 311 -5.64 -2.90 -22.00
N LEU A 312 -5.85 -1.97 -21.07
CA LEU A 312 -6.07 -0.55 -21.40
C LEU A 312 -4.84 0.08 -22.07
N ALA A 313 -3.64 -0.36 -21.67
CA ALA A 313 -2.37 0.06 -22.26
C ALA A 313 -1.97 -0.76 -23.51
N GLY A 314 -2.62 -1.90 -23.74
CA GLY A 314 -2.35 -2.78 -24.87
C GLY A 314 -1.01 -3.53 -24.77
N VAL A 315 -0.62 -3.90 -23.56
CA VAL A 315 0.64 -4.60 -23.25
C VAL A 315 0.37 -5.86 -22.44
N ASP A 316 1.32 -6.78 -22.42
CA ASP A 316 1.31 -7.96 -21.55
C ASP A 316 2.17 -7.73 -20.30
N VAL A 317 1.96 -8.54 -19.25
CA VAL A 317 2.72 -8.42 -17.99
C VAL A 317 4.23 -8.68 -18.18
N ASP A 318 4.58 -9.48 -19.19
CA ASP A 318 5.96 -9.78 -19.55
C ASP A 318 6.68 -8.59 -20.20
N ASP A 319 5.95 -7.61 -20.75
CA ASP A 319 6.51 -6.37 -21.29
C ASP A 319 6.88 -5.37 -20.17
N VAL A 320 6.33 -5.54 -18.96
CA VAL A 320 6.61 -4.68 -17.82
C VAL A 320 8.02 -4.95 -17.34
N ALA A 321 8.93 -3.97 -17.43
CA ALA A 321 10.32 -4.13 -17.00
C ALA A 321 10.46 -3.96 -15.47
N HIS A 322 9.79 -2.96 -14.92
CA HIS A 322 9.95 -2.52 -13.53
C HIS A 322 8.66 -2.69 -12.73
N LEU A 323 8.77 -3.20 -11.50
CA LEU A 323 7.63 -3.51 -10.65
C LEU A 323 7.78 -2.85 -9.28
N ASP A 324 6.71 -2.27 -8.76
CA ASP A 324 6.52 -2.11 -7.33
C ASP A 324 5.20 -2.74 -6.89
N LEU A 325 5.29 -3.96 -6.34
CA LEU A 325 4.16 -4.63 -5.73
C LEU A 325 3.98 -4.15 -4.28
N TYR A 326 2.77 -3.71 -3.93
CA TYR A 326 2.45 -3.32 -2.56
C TYR A 326 2.76 -4.46 -1.56
N SER A 327 3.53 -4.15 -0.52
CA SER A 327 4.29 -5.17 0.23
C SER A 327 4.21 -4.99 1.75
N CYS A 328 3.00 -4.80 2.29
CA CYS A 328 2.81 -4.72 3.75
C CYS A 328 3.19 -6.04 4.46
N PHE A 329 2.97 -7.17 3.80
CA PHE A 329 3.28 -8.52 4.25
C PHE A 329 3.59 -9.43 3.04
N PRO A 330 4.33 -10.54 3.20
CA PRO A 330 4.65 -11.45 2.10
C PRO A 330 3.46 -12.02 1.36
N SER A 331 2.41 -12.41 2.07
CA SER A 331 1.16 -12.85 1.46
C SER A 331 0.56 -11.86 0.46
N ALA A 332 0.66 -10.54 0.71
CA ALA A 332 0.14 -9.53 -0.21
C ALA A 332 0.91 -9.55 -1.55
N VAL A 333 2.23 -9.68 -1.47
CA VAL A 333 3.11 -9.76 -2.66
C VAL A 333 2.88 -11.06 -3.41
N GLN A 334 2.78 -12.19 -2.69
CA GLN A 334 2.54 -13.50 -3.30
C GLN A 334 1.19 -13.56 -4.02
N ILE A 335 0.11 -13.14 -3.36
CA ILE A 335 -1.23 -13.07 -3.98
C ILE A 335 -1.21 -12.14 -5.19
N ALA A 336 -0.59 -10.96 -5.07
CA ALA A 336 -0.52 -10.03 -6.18
C ALA A 336 0.27 -10.60 -7.37
N ALA A 337 1.42 -11.20 -7.11
CA ALA A 337 2.25 -11.81 -8.15
C ALA A 337 1.51 -12.95 -8.85
N ASP A 338 0.90 -13.87 -8.10
CA ASP A 338 0.16 -15.01 -8.64
C ASP A 338 -1.04 -14.57 -9.50
N GLU A 339 -1.84 -13.61 -9.03
CA GLU A 339 -3.02 -13.13 -9.76
C GLU A 339 -2.67 -12.32 -11.02
N LEU A 340 -1.48 -11.72 -11.06
CA LEU A 340 -0.95 -10.99 -12.22
C LEU A 340 -0.12 -11.87 -13.15
N GLY A 341 0.20 -13.11 -12.76
CA GLY A 341 1.08 -14.00 -13.53
C GLY A 341 2.55 -13.64 -13.48
N ILE A 342 3.01 -12.99 -12.40
CA ILE A 342 4.39 -12.52 -12.20
C ILE A 342 5.16 -13.56 -11.39
N GLY A 343 6.31 -14.02 -11.90
CA GLY A 343 7.21 -14.91 -11.16
C GLY A 343 7.82 -14.24 -9.94
N LEU A 344 7.84 -14.93 -8.79
CA LEU A 344 8.40 -14.39 -7.55
C LEU A 344 9.92 -14.17 -7.60
N ASP A 345 10.62 -14.78 -8.56
CA ASP A 345 12.04 -14.60 -8.83
C ASP A 345 12.39 -13.27 -9.50
N ARG A 346 11.39 -12.55 -10.04
CA ARG A 346 11.56 -11.20 -10.57
C ARG A 346 11.91 -10.18 -9.47
N GLN A 347 12.44 -9.05 -9.87
CA GLN A 347 12.59 -7.88 -9.01
C GLN A 347 11.21 -7.23 -8.79
N LEU A 348 10.54 -7.53 -7.67
CA LEU A 348 9.15 -7.14 -7.40
C LEU A 348 8.96 -5.76 -6.76
N THR A 349 10.05 -5.04 -6.50
CA THR A 349 10.02 -3.68 -5.95
C THR A 349 11.17 -2.84 -6.51
N VAL A 350 10.88 -1.55 -6.73
CA VAL A 350 11.89 -0.51 -6.97
C VAL A 350 12.13 0.35 -5.73
N THR A 351 11.23 0.26 -4.74
CA THR A 351 11.26 1.06 -3.51
C THR A 351 11.97 0.35 -2.36
N GLY A 352 11.82 -0.98 -2.27
CA GLY A 352 12.32 -1.82 -1.18
C GLY A 352 11.25 -2.28 -0.17
N GLY A 353 9.98 -1.97 -0.43
CA GLY A 353 8.80 -2.43 0.32
C GLY A 353 8.61 -1.87 1.73
N LEU A 354 7.40 -2.05 2.28
CA LEU A 354 6.97 -1.36 3.50
C LEU A 354 7.74 -1.77 4.76
N THR A 355 8.36 -2.94 4.79
CA THR A 355 9.21 -3.35 5.92
C THR A 355 10.50 -2.53 5.99
N PHE A 356 11.15 -2.29 4.85
CA PHE A 356 12.50 -1.74 4.83
C PHE A 356 12.54 -0.29 4.33
N ALA A 357 11.86 0.00 3.21
CA ALA A 357 11.70 1.37 2.74
C ALA A 357 10.92 2.21 3.76
N GLY A 358 10.02 1.59 4.52
CA GLY A 358 9.15 2.24 5.48
C GLY A 358 7.70 2.16 5.05
N GLY A 359 6.80 2.04 6.02
CA GLY A 359 5.36 1.95 5.81
C GLY A 359 4.64 3.15 6.41
N PRO A 360 4.60 4.31 5.72
CA PRO A 360 3.89 5.51 6.18
C PRO A 360 2.36 5.36 6.05
N TRP A 361 1.84 4.28 6.63
CA TRP A 361 0.43 3.88 6.60
C TRP A 361 -0.19 3.93 5.19
N ASN A 362 -0.92 5.01 4.87
CA ASN A 362 -1.61 5.15 3.60
C ASN A 362 -0.71 5.62 2.45
N ASP A 363 0.47 6.18 2.74
CA ASP A 363 1.23 6.97 1.78
C ASP A 363 2.41 6.24 1.11
N TYR A 364 2.60 4.93 1.37
CA TYR A 364 3.70 4.16 0.77
C TYR A 364 3.72 4.26 -0.76
N VAL A 365 2.55 4.25 -1.39
CA VAL A 365 2.46 4.22 -2.86
C VAL A 365 2.85 5.55 -3.49
N THR A 366 2.75 6.68 -2.79
CA THR A 366 3.30 7.95 -3.28
C THR A 366 4.83 7.84 -3.41
N HIS A 367 5.50 7.20 -2.46
CA HIS A 367 6.93 6.87 -2.55
C HIS A 367 7.23 5.87 -3.67
N SER A 368 6.36 4.88 -3.89
CA SER A 368 6.53 3.89 -4.96
C SER A 368 6.46 4.52 -6.35
N ILE A 369 5.51 5.43 -6.56
CA ILE A 369 5.38 6.18 -7.81
C ILE A 369 6.61 7.09 -8.00
N ALA A 370 7.08 7.75 -6.94
CA ALA A 370 8.28 8.60 -7.00
C ALA A 370 9.54 7.79 -7.38
N ALA A 371 9.76 6.62 -6.77
CA ALA A 371 10.86 5.72 -7.11
C ALA A 371 10.73 5.20 -8.55
N MET A 372 9.53 4.80 -8.96
CA MET A 372 9.26 4.32 -10.33
C MET A 372 9.55 5.40 -11.38
N VAL A 373 9.17 6.66 -11.12
CA VAL A 373 9.50 7.79 -12.00
C VAL A 373 11.00 7.96 -12.16
N GLY A 374 11.77 7.82 -11.07
CA GLY A 374 13.25 7.83 -11.13
C GLY A 374 13.80 6.72 -12.02
N VAL A 375 13.37 5.48 -11.78
CA VAL A 375 13.80 4.30 -12.55
C VAL A 375 13.47 4.44 -14.05
N LEU A 376 12.26 4.88 -14.39
CA LEU A 376 11.85 5.03 -15.80
C LEU A 376 12.61 6.14 -16.53
N ARG A 377 13.05 7.18 -15.84
CA ARG A 377 13.91 8.23 -16.43
C ARG A 377 15.33 7.73 -16.66
N GLU A 378 15.81 6.77 -15.87
CA GLU A 378 17.11 6.11 -16.05
C GLU A 378 17.07 4.97 -17.09
N ASP A 379 15.89 4.41 -17.36
CA ASP A 379 15.63 3.42 -18.39
C ASP A 379 14.48 3.84 -19.34
N PRO A 380 14.68 4.90 -20.17
CA PRO A 380 13.62 5.45 -21.01
C PRO A 380 13.04 4.44 -22.01
N GLY A 381 11.72 4.45 -22.15
CA GLY A 381 10.98 3.56 -23.04
C GLY A 381 10.53 2.26 -22.38
N SER A 382 11.07 1.93 -21.20
CA SER A 382 10.59 0.80 -20.41
C SER A 382 9.20 1.07 -19.81
N LEU A 383 8.56 -0.01 -19.36
CA LEU A 383 7.26 0.01 -18.69
C LEU A 383 7.43 -0.28 -17.20
N GLY A 384 6.78 0.54 -16.38
CA GLY A 384 6.73 0.39 -14.93
C GLY A 384 5.31 0.15 -14.44
N LEU A 385 5.10 -0.87 -13.60
CA LEU A 385 3.83 -1.14 -12.94
C LEU A 385 3.95 -0.90 -11.44
N VAL A 386 3.04 -0.09 -10.90
CA VAL A 386 2.83 0.10 -9.47
C VAL A 386 1.50 -0.51 -9.08
N THR A 387 1.49 -1.36 -8.06
CA THR A 387 0.26 -1.85 -7.43
C THR A 387 0.07 -1.21 -6.07
N ALA A 388 -1.18 -0.94 -5.72
CA ALA A 388 -1.54 -0.20 -4.53
C ALA A 388 -2.66 -0.96 -3.81
N ASN A 389 -2.44 -1.30 -2.54
CA ASN A 389 -3.37 -2.11 -1.75
C ASN A 389 -3.81 -1.38 -0.48
N GLY A 390 -5.12 -1.34 -0.25
CA GLY A 390 -5.77 -0.80 0.93
C GLY A 390 -6.47 -1.87 1.75
N GLY A 391 -6.36 -1.76 3.08
CA GLY A 391 -7.01 -2.68 4.03
C GLY A 391 -6.39 -4.06 4.05
N LEU A 392 -7.23 -5.09 3.94
CA LEU A 392 -6.87 -6.50 4.07
C LEU A 392 -6.92 -7.18 2.70
N ILE A 393 -6.19 -6.65 1.70
CA ILE A 393 -6.39 -7.02 0.28
C ILE A 393 -7.82 -6.60 -0.15
N SER A 394 -8.27 -5.41 0.30
CA SER A 394 -9.68 -4.98 0.21
C SER A 394 -9.94 -3.98 -0.90
N LYS A 395 -9.05 -3.01 -1.13
CA LYS A 395 -9.15 -2.06 -2.23
C LYS A 395 -7.82 -2.06 -2.99
N HIS A 396 -7.89 -2.06 -4.31
CA HIS A 396 -6.74 -2.14 -5.19
C HIS A 396 -6.77 -1.03 -6.21
N ALA A 397 -5.61 -0.46 -6.47
CA ALA A 397 -5.40 0.44 -7.59
C ALA A 397 -4.10 0.07 -8.32
N PHE A 398 -4.10 0.25 -9.63
CA PHE A 398 -2.98 -0.11 -10.51
C PHE A 398 -2.61 1.10 -11.36
N GLY A 399 -1.32 1.29 -11.60
CA GLY A 399 -0.79 2.34 -12.47
C GLY A 399 0.32 1.83 -13.36
N LEU A 400 0.18 2.03 -14.66
CA LEU A 400 1.22 1.74 -15.64
C LEU A 400 1.86 3.05 -16.12
N TYR A 401 3.19 3.08 -16.18
CA TYR A 401 3.97 4.29 -16.42
C TYR A 401 5.07 4.06 -17.47
N SER A 402 5.41 5.09 -18.24
CA SER A 402 6.58 5.12 -19.13
C SER A 402 7.01 6.54 -19.47
N THR A 403 8.23 6.73 -19.97
CA THR A 403 8.66 8.00 -20.59
C THR A 403 8.07 8.19 -21.99
N GLU A 404 7.57 7.11 -22.59
CA GLU A 404 6.85 7.13 -23.85
C GLU A 404 5.37 7.43 -23.62
N PRO A 405 4.78 8.37 -24.37
CA PRO A 405 3.38 8.76 -24.19
C PRO A 405 2.43 7.66 -24.68
N PRO A 406 1.23 7.52 -24.08
CA PRO A 406 0.26 6.51 -24.50
C PRO A 406 -0.32 6.89 -25.87
N ALA A 407 -0.26 5.96 -26.84
CA ALA A 407 -0.72 6.19 -28.22
C ALA A 407 -2.20 6.62 -28.33
N GLY A 408 -3.03 6.27 -27.35
CA GLY A 408 -4.46 6.59 -27.29
C GLY A 408 -4.87 7.49 -26.12
N GLY A 409 -3.92 8.22 -25.52
CA GLY A 409 -4.13 8.99 -24.31
C GLY A 409 -4.20 8.12 -23.04
N PHE A 410 -4.17 8.76 -21.87
CA PHE A 410 -4.35 8.06 -20.59
C PHE A 410 -5.74 7.43 -20.51
N ARG A 411 -5.82 6.18 -20.04
CA ARG A 411 -7.09 5.45 -19.86
C ARG A 411 -7.26 4.97 -18.43
N HIS A 412 -8.50 4.99 -17.96
CA HIS A 412 -8.84 4.46 -16.65
C HIS A 412 -10.16 3.69 -16.69
N ASP A 413 -10.26 2.64 -15.89
CA ASP A 413 -11.49 1.84 -15.77
C ASP A 413 -11.69 1.31 -14.34
N ARG A 414 -12.91 0.91 -14.02
CA ARG A 414 -13.29 0.28 -12.75
C ARG A 414 -14.13 -0.97 -13.04
N PRO A 415 -13.50 -2.11 -13.33
CA PRO A 415 -14.21 -3.34 -13.71
C PRO A 415 -14.87 -4.06 -12.51
N GLN A 416 -15.56 -3.32 -11.63
CA GLN A 416 -16.12 -3.83 -10.38
C GLN A 416 -17.21 -4.88 -10.63
N ASP A 417 -18.05 -4.71 -11.65
CA ASP A 417 -19.10 -5.69 -11.98
C ASP A 417 -18.54 -7.09 -12.24
N ALA A 418 -17.35 -7.18 -12.85
CA ALA A 418 -16.68 -8.45 -13.10
C ALA A 418 -16.13 -9.07 -11.82
N VAL A 419 -15.69 -8.25 -10.86
CA VAL A 419 -15.26 -8.71 -9.53
C VAL A 419 -16.46 -9.16 -8.70
N ASP A 420 -17.55 -8.40 -8.70
CA ASP A 420 -18.76 -8.70 -7.93
C ASP A 420 -19.50 -9.96 -8.43
N ALA A 421 -19.27 -10.35 -9.69
CA ALA A 421 -19.77 -11.59 -10.26
C ALA A 421 -18.98 -12.84 -9.85
N GLU A 422 -17.81 -12.68 -9.22
CA GLU A 422 -16.99 -13.79 -8.78
C GLU A 422 -17.64 -14.52 -7.59
N PRO A 423 -17.56 -15.86 -7.52
CA PRO A 423 -18.16 -16.61 -6.44
C PRO A 423 -17.61 -16.18 -5.08
N GLY A 424 -18.50 -15.92 -4.13
CA GLY A 424 -18.17 -15.68 -2.73
C GLY A 424 -18.51 -16.85 -1.82
N ARG A 425 -18.53 -16.55 -0.52
CA ARG A 425 -18.96 -17.46 0.55
C ARG A 425 -19.79 -16.66 1.56
N ASP A 426 -20.77 -17.29 2.18
CA ASP A 426 -21.46 -16.68 3.33
C ASP A 426 -20.67 -16.89 4.61
N ALA A 427 -20.86 -15.98 5.57
CA ALA A 427 -20.23 -16.05 6.87
C ALA A 427 -21.25 -16.07 8.01
N VAL A 428 -20.96 -16.86 9.04
CA VAL A 428 -21.76 -16.98 10.25
C VAL A 428 -20.99 -16.36 11.41
N VAL A 429 -21.64 -15.44 12.12
CA VAL A 429 -21.03 -14.70 13.25
C VAL A 429 -20.76 -15.62 14.43
N GLU A 430 -21.73 -16.45 14.80
CA GLU A 430 -21.65 -17.40 15.92
C GLU A 430 -21.93 -18.81 15.43
N HIS A 431 -21.05 -19.76 15.79
CA HIS A 431 -21.22 -21.17 15.47
C HIS A 431 -20.81 -22.06 16.64
N GLU A 432 -21.58 -23.12 16.83
CA GLU A 432 -21.37 -24.15 17.85
C GLU A 432 -21.33 -25.51 17.14
N GLY A 433 -20.22 -26.23 17.26
CA GLY A 433 -20.09 -27.57 16.69
C GLY A 433 -18.97 -27.69 15.67
N GLU A 434 -19.17 -28.57 14.69
CA GLU A 434 -18.12 -29.05 13.79
C GLU A 434 -17.63 -27.99 12.83
N VAL A 435 -16.31 -27.95 12.65
CA VAL A 435 -15.63 -27.10 11.69
C VAL A 435 -14.42 -27.79 11.10
N THR A 436 -13.94 -27.30 9.96
CA THR A 436 -12.62 -27.59 9.40
C THR A 436 -11.79 -26.31 9.42
N VAL A 437 -10.56 -26.35 9.90
CA VAL A 437 -9.67 -25.18 9.86
C VAL A 437 -9.31 -24.88 8.41
N GLU A 438 -9.59 -23.64 7.97
CA GLU A 438 -9.26 -23.18 6.62
C GLU A 438 -7.86 -22.57 6.56
N ALA A 439 -7.59 -21.69 7.52
CA ALA A 439 -6.33 -20.96 7.68
C ALA A 439 -6.27 -20.38 9.08
N TYR A 440 -5.08 -20.07 9.57
CA TYR A 440 -4.87 -19.69 10.96
C TYR A 440 -3.64 -18.82 11.18
N THR A 441 -3.55 -18.25 12.38
CA THR A 441 -2.35 -17.58 12.90
C THR A 441 -2.25 -17.82 14.41
N VAL A 442 -1.06 -17.63 14.96
CA VAL A 442 -0.84 -17.59 16.42
C VAL A 442 -0.20 -16.24 16.76
N MET A 443 -0.93 -15.42 17.50
CA MET A 443 -0.45 -14.13 17.98
C MET A 443 0.56 -14.31 19.09
N HIS A 444 1.56 -13.43 19.13
CA HIS A 444 2.61 -13.47 20.14
C HIS A 444 2.74 -12.13 20.88
N GLY A 445 3.10 -12.20 22.15
CA GLY A 445 3.39 -11.05 23.01
C GLY A 445 4.67 -10.32 22.64
N ARG A 446 4.99 -9.24 23.37
CA ARG A 446 6.27 -8.53 23.20
C ARG A 446 7.47 -9.31 23.72
N ASP A 447 7.23 -10.20 24.68
CA ASP A 447 8.16 -11.21 25.19
C ASP A 447 8.40 -12.36 24.21
N GLY A 448 7.56 -12.49 23.18
CA GLY A 448 7.66 -13.53 22.16
C GLY A 448 6.87 -14.79 22.51
N GLU A 449 6.10 -14.80 23.60
CA GLU A 449 5.27 -15.94 24.00
C GLU A 449 3.95 -15.99 23.21
N PRO A 450 3.45 -17.18 22.82
CA PRO A 450 2.13 -17.33 22.21
C PRO A 450 1.01 -16.85 23.14
N THR A 451 0.09 -16.05 22.62
CA THR A 451 -1.02 -15.47 23.42
C THR A 451 -2.39 -15.92 22.95
N GLN A 452 -2.59 -16.11 21.65
CA GLN A 452 -3.89 -16.47 21.08
C GLN A 452 -3.75 -17.10 19.70
N ALA A 453 -4.38 -18.27 19.50
CA ALA A 453 -4.68 -18.80 18.17
C ALA A 453 -5.91 -18.11 17.59
N ILE A 454 -5.87 -17.78 16.30
CA ILE A 454 -6.99 -17.25 15.53
C ILE A 454 -7.14 -18.12 14.28
N ALA A 455 -8.35 -18.57 13.97
CA ALA A 455 -8.61 -19.41 12.81
C ALA A 455 -9.85 -18.95 12.03
N ALA A 456 -9.70 -18.95 10.70
CA ALA A 456 -10.84 -19.04 9.79
C ALA A 456 -11.23 -20.52 9.68
N CYS A 457 -12.52 -20.80 9.79
CA CYS A 457 -13.06 -22.14 9.88
C CYS A 457 -14.21 -22.31 8.89
N LEU A 458 -14.30 -23.47 8.24
CA LEU A 458 -15.40 -23.84 7.35
C LEU A 458 -16.37 -24.79 8.04
N LEU A 459 -17.66 -24.48 7.92
CA LEU A 459 -18.76 -25.36 8.30
C LEU A 459 -18.94 -26.46 7.23
N PRO A 460 -19.63 -27.58 7.55
CA PRO A 460 -19.93 -28.64 6.59
C PRO A 460 -20.70 -28.18 5.34
N ASP A 461 -21.48 -27.09 5.45
CA ASP A 461 -22.22 -26.49 4.34
C ASP A 461 -21.39 -25.47 3.53
N GLY A 462 -20.12 -25.30 3.89
CA GLY A 462 -19.20 -24.40 3.22
C GLY A 462 -19.29 -22.95 3.66
N ARG A 463 -20.10 -22.55 4.65
CA ARG A 463 -20.03 -21.19 5.21
C ARG A 463 -18.78 -21.00 6.07
N ARG A 464 -18.27 -19.77 6.18
CA ARG A 464 -17.13 -19.44 7.04
C ARG A 464 -17.58 -18.98 8.43
N THR A 465 -16.84 -19.35 9.46
CA THR A 465 -16.92 -18.77 10.79
C THR A 465 -15.51 -18.50 11.31
N TRP A 466 -15.39 -17.73 12.38
CA TRP A 466 -14.12 -17.42 13.03
C TRP A 466 -14.11 -18.02 14.42
N ALA A 467 -12.94 -18.41 14.88
CA ALA A 467 -12.76 -18.91 16.24
C ALA A 467 -11.39 -18.52 16.77
N THR A 468 -11.28 -18.44 18.09
CA THR A 468 -10.01 -18.19 18.77
C THR A 468 -9.71 -19.30 19.78
N SER A 469 -8.50 -19.36 20.31
CA SER A 469 -8.19 -20.23 21.45
C SER A 469 -6.95 -19.73 22.18
N SER A 470 -6.90 -19.90 23.49
CA SER A 470 -5.71 -19.70 24.32
C SER A 470 -5.10 -21.02 24.81
N ASP A 471 -5.57 -22.16 24.29
CA ASP A 471 -5.00 -23.46 24.61
C ASP A 471 -3.57 -23.58 24.07
N ALA A 472 -2.60 -23.75 24.98
CA ALA A 472 -1.18 -23.87 24.65
C ALA A 472 -0.90 -25.06 23.73
N ALA A 473 -1.61 -26.18 23.88
CA ALA A 473 -1.41 -27.36 23.03
C ALA A 473 -1.85 -27.09 21.59
N LEU A 474 -2.95 -26.35 21.41
CA LEU A 474 -3.42 -25.94 20.09
C LEU A 474 -2.46 -24.95 19.43
N MET A 475 -2.02 -23.94 20.17
CA MET A 475 -1.08 -22.93 19.67
C MET A 475 0.24 -23.58 19.24
N ALA A 476 0.79 -24.49 20.04
CA ALA A 476 1.98 -25.26 19.66
C ALA A 476 1.73 -26.08 18.38
N THR A 477 0.58 -26.75 18.29
CA THR A 477 0.21 -27.52 17.08
C THR A 477 0.16 -26.65 15.82
N PHE A 478 -0.40 -25.45 15.92
CA PHE A 478 -0.48 -24.50 14.80
C PHE A 478 0.89 -24.03 14.32
N VAL A 479 1.83 -23.82 15.25
CA VAL A 479 3.20 -23.40 14.93
C VAL A 479 4.03 -24.55 14.37
N ASP A 480 3.92 -25.75 14.95
CA ASP A 480 4.82 -26.86 14.67
C ASP A 480 4.38 -27.76 13.51
N SER A 481 3.10 -27.70 13.12
CA SER A 481 2.53 -28.64 12.13
C SER A 481 1.41 -28.01 11.29
N GLU A 482 1.11 -28.64 10.14
CA GLU A 482 -0.05 -28.25 9.33
C GLU A 482 -1.36 -28.47 10.09
N ALA A 483 -2.19 -27.42 10.14
CA ALA A 483 -3.53 -27.46 10.70
C ALA A 483 -4.65 -27.12 9.72
N CYS A 484 -4.36 -26.53 8.56
CA CYS A 484 -5.34 -26.35 7.49
C CYS A 484 -5.88 -27.72 7.04
N GLY A 485 -7.19 -27.81 6.85
CA GLY A 485 -7.89 -29.05 6.52
C GLY A 485 -8.18 -29.97 7.70
N ARG A 486 -7.68 -29.69 8.91
CA ARG A 486 -7.97 -30.53 10.09
C ARG A 486 -9.36 -30.26 10.64
N ALA A 487 -10.00 -31.33 11.11
CA ALA A 487 -11.29 -31.25 11.79
C ALA A 487 -11.14 -30.67 13.19
N GLY A 488 -12.11 -29.85 13.59
CA GLY A 488 -12.19 -29.25 14.90
C GLY A 488 -13.63 -29.07 15.38
N ARG A 489 -13.77 -28.50 16.57
CA ARG A 489 -15.05 -28.09 17.13
C ARG A 489 -14.93 -26.69 17.72
N VAL A 490 -15.90 -25.85 17.45
CA VAL A 490 -16.07 -24.54 18.11
C VAL A 490 -17.08 -24.70 19.24
N ALA A 491 -16.72 -24.17 20.42
CA ALA A 491 -17.63 -24.02 21.55
C ALA A 491 -17.38 -22.69 22.26
N GLY A 492 -18.41 -21.84 22.40
CA GLY A 492 -18.30 -20.49 22.95
C GLY A 492 -17.27 -19.62 22.22
N GLY A 493 -17.20 -19.73 20.89
CA GLY A 493 -16.16 -19.07 20.07
C GLY A 493 -14.74 -19.63 20.22
N THR A 494 -14.56 -20.69 21.03
CA THR A 494 -13.26 -21.34 21.27
C THR A 494 -13.06 -22.55 20.37
N LEU A 495 -11.94 -22.61 19.65
CA LEU A 495 -11.56 -23.74 18.81
C LEU A 495 -10.81 -24.81 19.61
N ALA A 496 -11.14 -26.08 19.36
CA ALA A 496 -10.32 -27.25 19.69
C ALA A 496 -10.23 -28.18 18.47
N LEU A 497 -9.05 -28.74 18.21
CA LEU A 497 -8.87 -29.79 17.19
C LEU A 497 -9.38 -31.14 17.68
N ARG A 498 -9.77 -32.01 16.74
CA ARG A 498 -10.19 -33.38 17.02
C ARG A 498 -9.06 -34.39 16.85
#